data_AF-A0A529KWN1-F1
#
_entry.id   AF-A0A529KWN1-F1
#
_cell.length_a   1.000
_cell.length_b   1.000
_cell.length_c   1.000
_cell.angle_alpha   90.00
_cell.angle_beta   90.00
_cell.angle_gamma   90.00
#
_symmetry.space_group_name_H-M   'P 1'
#
loop_
_entity.id
_entity.type
_entity.pdbx_description
1 polymer ?
#
loop_
_entity_poly.entity_id
_entity_poly.type
_entity_poly.pdbx_seq_one_letter_code
_entity_poly.pdbx_strand_id
1 'polypeptide(L)'
;VLKRFAQSHPSIAVDVTIDQSSNLRRRMDDRALDITLLTNSYKTSALGAEVLLTEPIVWAGAKGGCAHLREPLPVSLWEEGCAWRAGALEALGREGRNYRVAYM
;
A
#
# COMPACT_ATOMS: atom_id res chain seq x y z
N VAL A 1 -4.58 -15.93 -5.51
CA VAL A 1 -3.66 -16.30 -6.61
C VAL A 1 -2.86 -17.57 -6.29
N LEU A 2 -2.02 -17.58 -5.25
CA LEU A 2 -1.14 -18.72 -4.92
C LEU A 2 -1.86 -20.07 -4.80
N LYS A 3 -3.03 -20.12 -4.16
CA LYS A 3 -3.87 -21.34 -4.09
C LYS A 3 -4.17 -21.94 -5.47
N ARG A 4 -4.56 -21.10 -6.44
CA ARG A 4 -4.88 -21.53 -7.80
C ARG A 4 -3.62 -21.99 -8.54
N PHE A 5 -2.48 -21.35 -8.31
CA PHE A 5 -1.20 -21.73 -8.90
C PHE A 5 -0.72 -23.10 -8.41
N ALA A 6 -0.78 -23.35 -7.10
CA ALA A 6 -0.42 -24.64 -6.52
C ALA A 6 -1.30 -25.79 -7.05
N GLN A 7 -2.58 -25.50 -7.36
CA GLN A 7 -3.49 -26.49 -7.97
C GLN A 7 -3.13 -26.82 -9.42
N SER A 8 -2.67 -25.84 -10.21
CA SER A 8 -2.31 -26.06 -11.62
C SER A 8 -0.87 -26.54 -11.82
N HIS A 9 0.04 -26.26 -10.88
CA HIS A 9 1.46 -26.63 -10.94
C HIS A 9 1.92 -27.28 -9.62
N PRO A 10 1.44 -28.50 -9.30
CA PRO A 10 1.67 -29.12 -7.99
C PRO A 10 3.14 -29.46 -7.71
N SER A 11 3.98 -29.58 -8.74
CA SER A 11 5.41 -29.88 -8.60
C SER A 11 6.29 -28.65 -8.38
N ILE A 12 5.71 -27.44 -8.32
CA ILE A 12 6.45 -26.20 -8.12
C ILE A 12 6.24 -25.72 -6.68
N ALA A 13 7.33 -25.61 -5.92
CA ALA A 13 7.32 -24.93 -4.63
C ALA A 13 7.52 -23.42 -4.83
N VAL A 14 6.71 -22.60 -4.14
CA VAL A 14 6.80 -21.15 -4.18
C VAL A 14 7.23 -20.64 -2.81
N ASP A 15 8.38 -19.99 -2.73
CA ASP A 15 8.80 -19.25 -1.54
C ASP A 15 8.20 -17.84 -1.58
N VAL A 16 7.73 -17.35 -0.43
CA VAL A 16 7.01 -16.08 -0.31
C VAL A 16 7.65 -15.23 0.77
N THR A 17 8.18 -14.08 0.35
CA THR A 17 8.66 -13.02 1.26
C THR A 17 7.63 -11.89 1.33
N ILE A 18 7.28 -11.47 2.54
CA ILE A 18 6.44 -10.29 2.80
C ILE A 18 7.31 -9.22 3.44
N ASP A 19 7.38 -8.06 2.79
CA ASP A 19 8.20 -6.93 3.22
C ASP A 19 7.65 -5.63 2.59
N GLN A 20 8.23 -4.48 2.95
CA GLN A 20 7.89 -3.19 2.33
C GLN A 20 8.30 -3.15 0.86
N SER A 21 7.55 -2.43 0.01
CA SER A 21 7.83 -2.30 -1.43
C SER A 21 9.28 -1.86 -1.72
N SER A 22 9.86 -0.99 -0.89
CA SER A 22 11.25 -0.53 -0.99
C SER A 22 12.26 -1.67 -0.79
N ASN A 23 12.06 -2.49 0.23
CA ASN A 23 12.91 -3.65 0.52
C ASN A 23 12.77 -4.73 -0.54
N LEU A 24 11.54 -5.01 -0.98
CA LEU A 24 11.28 -5.95 -2.07
C LEU A 24 11.91 -5.50 -3.38
N ARG A 25 11.89 -4.20 -3.69
CA ARG A 25 12.58 -3.64 -4.86
C ARG A 25 14.09 -3.88 -4.77
N ARG A 26 14.70 -3.58 -3.62
CA ARG A 26 16.13 -3.83 -3.40
C ARG A 26 16.47 -5.31 -3.58
N ARG A 27 15.68 -6.23 -3.01
CA ARG A 27 15.88 -7.68 -3.18
C ARG A 27 15.75 -8.13 -4.63
N MET A 28 14.84 -7.52 -5.40
CA MET A 28 14.73 -7.76 -6.84
C MET A 28 15.99 -7.28 -7.58
N ASP A 29 16.49 -6.08 -7.28
CA ASP A 29 17.71 -5.53 -7.87
C ASP A 29 18.95 -6.39 -7.50
N ASP A 30 18.98 -6.93 -6.28
CA ASP A 30 20.01 -7.86 -5.78
C ASP A 30 19.84 -9.30 -6.32
N ARG A 31 18.82 -9.56 -7.15
CA ARG A 31 18.44 -10.90 -7.67
C ARG A 31 18.17 -11.96 -6.60
N ALA A 32 17.76 -11.52 -5.41
CA ALA A 32 17.29 -12.39 -4.34
C ALA A 32 15.81 -12.79 -4.50
N LEU A 33 15.10 -12.18 -5.45
CA LEU A 33 13.73 -12.52 -5.84
C LEU A 33 13.67 -12.69 -7.36
N ASP A 34 12.92 -13.67 -7.82
CA ASP A 34 12.63 -13.86 -9.26
C ASP A 34 11.49 -12.96 -9.74
N ILE A 35 10.49 -12.75 -8.87
CA ILE A 35 9.29 -11.94 -9.14
C ILE A 35 8.92 -11.21 -7.86
N THR A 36 8.44 -9.96 -7.98
CA THR A 36 7.88 -9.22 -6.86
C THR A 36 6.62 -8.44 -7.26
N LEU A 37 5.71 -8.26 -6.30
CA LEU A 37 4.56 -7.38 -6.41
C LEU A 37 4.76 -6.20 -5.48
N LEU A 38 4.75 -5.00 -6.03
CA LEU A 38 5.00 -3.77 -5.29
C LEU A 38 3.78 -2.88 -5.38
N THR A 39 3.37 -2.32 -4.24
CA THR A 39 2.45 -1.18 -4.26
C THR A 39 3.27 0.08 -4.50
N ASN A 40 2.98 0.75 -5.60
CA ASN A 40 3.64 1.97 -6.00
C ASN A 40 2.81 3.20 -5.59
N SER A 41 3.48 4.28 -5.19
CA SER A 41 2.79 5.56 -4.98
C SER A 41 2.66 6.30 -6.30
N TYR A 42 1.62 7.14 -6.43
CA TYR A 42 1.41 8.00 -7.61
C TYR A 42 2.57 8.96 -7.92
N LYS A 43 3.54 9.12 -7.01
CA LYS A 43 4.69 10.04 -7.15
C LYS A 43 5.94 9.39 -7.73
N THR A 44 6.00 8.06 -7.78
CA THR A 44 7.18 7.35 -8.28
C THR A 44 6.71 6.42 -9.38
N SER A 45 7.29 6.47 -10.57
CA SER A 45 7.08 5.40 -11.55
C SER A 45 8.13 4.34 -11.27
N ALA A 46 7.70 3.11 -11.01
CA ALA A 46 8.62 1.98 -10.89
C ALA A 46 9.15 1.63 -12.28
N LEU A 47 10.27 2.25 -12.68
CA LEU A 47 10.98 1.92 -13.91
C LEU A 47 11.27 0.41 -13.93
N GLY A 48 10.93 -0.24 -15.04
CA GLY A 48 11.07 -1.69 -15.22
C GLY A 48 9.96 -2.54 -14.56
N ALA A 49 8.86 -1.93 -14.13
CA ALA A 49 7.68 -2.66 -13.64
C ALA A 49 6.47 -2.49 -14.57
N GLU A 50 5.60 -3.51 -14.57
CA GLU A 50 4.31 -3.49 -15.26
C GLU A 50 3.18 -3.20 -14.26
N VAL A 51 2.22 -2.36 -14.66
CA VAL A 51 1.02 -2.11 -13.85
C VAL A 51 0.03 -3.25 -14.07
N LEU A 52 -0.08 -4.13 -13.07
CA LEU A 52 -1.04 -5.24 -13.09
C LEU A 52 -2.45 -4.83 -12.65
N LEU A 53 -2.54 -3.83 -11.76
CA LEU A 53 -3.78 -3.40 -11.14
C LEU A 53 -3.68 -1.94 -10.69
N THR A 54 -4.73 -1.17 -10.95
CA THR A 54 -4.92 0.19 -10.41
C THR A 54 -6.22 0.20 -9.63
N GLU A 55 -6.17 0.62 -8.37
CA GLU A 55 -7.34 0.73 -7.51
C GLU A 55 -7.44 2.15 -6.92
N PRO A 56 -8.66 2.69 -6.76
CA PRO A 56 -8.86 3.98 -6.12
C PRO A 56 -8.55 3.90 -4.62
N ILE A 57 -7.78 4.86 -4.11
CA ILE A 57 -7.61 5.02 -2.66
C ILE A 57 -8.84 5.76 -2.12
N VAL A 58 -9.47 5.20 -1.10
CA VAL A 58 -10.70 5.73 -0.50
C VAL A 58 -10.54 5.98 0.99
N TRP A 59 -11.33 6.91 1.52
CA TRP A 59 -11.50 7.09 2.96
C TRP A 59 -12.48 6.05 3.50
N ALA A 60 -12.05 5.25 4.47
CA ALA A 60 -12.90 4.28 5.16
C ALA A 60 -13.26 4.78 6.56
N GLY A 61 -14.50 4.53 6.97
CA GLY A 61 -14.99 4.84 8.31
C GLY A 61 -15.87 3.72 8.83
N ALA A 62 -15.97 3.60 10.16
CA ALA A 62 -16.87 2.65 10.79
C ALA A 62 -18.33 2.96 10.41
N LYS A 63 -19.14 1.91 10.19
CA LYS A 63 -20.59 2.06 9.98
C LYS A 63 -21.22 2.72 11.21
N GLY A 64 -21.88 3.85 11.02
CA GLY A 64 -22.42 4.68 12.12
C GLY A 64 -21.36 5.48 12.90
N GLY A 65 -20.10 5.48 12.46
CA GLY A 65 -19.02 6.21 13.09
C GLY A 65 -19.07 7.71 12.81
N CYS A 66 -18.73 8.52 13.81
CA CYS A 66 -18.74 9.98 13.73
C CYS A 66 -17.34 10.61 13.57
N ALA A 67 -16.30 9.82 13.34
CA ALA A 67 -14.91 10.32 13.21
C ALA A 67 -14.79 11.43 12.15
N HIS A 68 -15.45 11.24 11.01
CA HIS A 68 -15.47 12.18 9.89
C HIS A 68 -16.17 13.52 10.19
N LEU A 69 -16.86 13.65 11.32
CA LEU A 69 -17.51 14.90 11.76
C LEU A 69 -16.67 15.67 12.78
N ARG A 70 -15.55 15.12 13.24
CA ARG A 70 -14.71 15.70 14.29
C ARG A 70 -13.69 16.66 13.70
N GLU A 71 -13.34 17.66 14.51
CA GLU A 71 -12.34 18.68 14.21
C GLU A 71 -11.39 18.79 15.41
N PRO A 72 -10.08 18.47 15.25
CA PRO A 72 -9.43 17.96 14.04
C PRO A 72 -9.88 16.53 13.69
N LEU A 73 -9.86 16.17 12.40
CA LEU A 73 -10.19 14.84 11.90
C LEU A 73 -9.23 13.78 12.48
N PRO A 74 -9.70 12.79 13.27
CA PRO A 74 -8.85 11.69 13.71
C PRO A 74 -8.64 10.70 12.55
N VAL A 75 -7.39 10.52 12.13
CA VAL A 75 -7.02 9.55 11.09
C VAL A 75 -6.15 8.43 11.67
N SER A 76 -6.33 7.22 11.16
CA SER A 76 -5.45 6.08 11.39
C SER A 76 -4.57 5.94 10.15
N LEU A 77 -3.25 6.02 10.30
CA LEU A 77 -2.32 5.97 9.18
C LEU A 77 -1.14 5.09 9.54
N TRP A 78 -0.69 4.26 8.60
CA TRP A 78 0.52 3.45 8.77
C TRP A 78 1.78 4.33 8.94
N GLU A 79 2.91 3.68 9.22
CA GLU A 79 4.22 4.30 9.35
C GLU A 79 4.67 5.08 8.10
N GLU A 80 5.68 5.93 8.29
CA GLU A 80 6.32 6.65 7.21
C GLU A 80 6.91 5.69 6.15
N GLY A 81 6.93 6.14 4.89
CA GLY A 81 7.26 5.29 3.75
C GLY A 81 6.08 4.54 3.13
N CYS A 82 4.91 4.50 3.81
CA CYS A 82 3.68 3.99 3.21
C CYS A 82 3.13 4.95 2.14
N ALA A 83 2.94 4.45 0.91
CA ALA A 83 2.35 5.20 -0.20
C ALA A 83 0.97 5.79 0.13
N TRP A 84 0.15 5.05 0.89
CA TRP A 84 -1.19 5.49 1.28
C TRP A 84 -1.15 6.62 2.29
N ARG A 85 -0.19 6.60 3.24
CA ARG A 85 0.02 7.71 4.18
C ARG A 85 0.30 9.01 3.42
N ALA A 86 1.26 8.98 2.48
CA ALA A 86 1.62 10.15 1.69
C ALA A 86 0.42 10.71 0.91
N GLY A 87 -0.37 9.84 0.26
CA GLY A 87 -1.57 10.24 -0.47
C GLY A 87 -2.67 10.82 0.43
N ALA A 88 -2.91 10.22 1.59
CA ALA A 88 -3.90 10.70 2.56
C ALA A 88 -3.54 12.08 3.11
N LEU A 89 -2.27 12.29 3.48
CA LEU A 89 -1.79 13.57 4.02
C LEU A 89 -1.80 14.69 2.98
N GLU A 90 -1.42 14.39 1.73
CA GLU A 90 -1.51 15.38 0.65
C GLU A 90 -2.97 15.75 0.36
N ALA A 91 -3.89 14.78 0.35
CA ALA A 91 -5.31 15.05 0.17
C ALA A 91 -5.87 15.96 1.28
N LEU A 92 -5.53 15.69 2.54
CA LEU A 92 -5.94 16.55 3.66
C LEU A 92 -5.34 17.95 3.58
N GLY A 93 -4.05 18.06 3.21
CA GLY A 93 -3.38 19.34 3.01
C GLY A 93 -4.00 20.16 1.88
N ARG A 94 -4.36 19.53 0.76
CA ARG A 94 -5.03 20.20 -0.37
C ARG A 94 -6.40 20.75 0.00
N GLU A 95 -7.16 20.03 0.82
CA GLU A 95 -8.47 20.47 1.31
C GLU A 95 -8.38 21.46 2.49
N GLY A 96 -7.17 21.76 2.98
CA GLY A 96 -6.96 22.59 4.17
C GLY A 96 -7.62 22.00 5.44
N ARG A 97 -7.85 20.68 5.46
CA ARG A 97 -8.57 20.02 6.54
C ARG A 97 -7.61 19.63 7.66
N ASN A 98 -7.80 20.24 8.82
CA ASN A 98 -7.09 19.88 10.03
C ASN A 98 -7.33 18.40 10.40
N TYR A 99 -6.25 17.75 10.81
CA TYR A 99 -6.29 16.35 11.22
C TYR A 99 -5.30 16.09 12.35
N ARG A 100 -5.47 14.95 13.01
CA ARG A 100 -4.49 14.39 13.93
C ARG A 100 -4.34 12.90 13.67
N VAL A 101 -3.12 12.38 13.75
CA VAL A 101 -2.87 10.94 13.74
C VAL A 101 -3.31 10.40 15.09
N ALA A 102 -4.41 9.64 15.10
CA ALA A 102 -5.00 9.08 16.31
C ALA A 102 -4.44 7.69 16.62
N TYR A 103 -4.10 6.93 15.57
CA TYR A 103 -3.61 5.56 15.64
C TYR A 103 -2.64 5.30 14.48
N MET A 104 -1.67 4.41 14.71
CA MET A 104 -0.74 3.88 13.70
C MET A 104 -0.82 2.37 13.67
#